data_AF-A0A9D5LWZ9-F1
#
_entry.id   AF-A0A9D5LWZ9-F1
#
_cell.length_a   1.000
_cell.length_b   1.000
_cell.length_c   1.000
_cell.angle_alpha   90.00
_cell.angle_beta   90.00
_cell.angle_gamma   90.00
#
_symmetry.space_group_name_H-M   'P 1'
#
loop_
_entity.id
_entity.type
_entity.pdbx_description
1 polymer ?
#
loop_
_entity_poly.entity_id
_entity_poly.type
_entity_poly.pdbx_seq_one_letter_code
_entity_poly.pdbx_strand_id
1 'polypeptide(L)'
;METYLSPDQIDHIKSIFKSKEDFIEIVSNLQKTGYGLSHVARQSPEMREQIQPQLNALKSVLGALRKNETFEVSKWIEGKSRLY
;
A
#
# COMPACT_ATOMS: atom_id res chain seq x y z
N MET A 1 13.93 1.94 18.18
CA MET A 1 13.53 0.53 18.13
C MET A 1 12.88 0.29 16.78
N GLU A 2 13.54 -0.43 15.89
CA GLU A 2 12.94 -0.87 14.64
C GLU A 2 12.03 -2.05 14.95
N THR A 3 10.72 -1.86 14.81
CA THR A 3 9.73 -2.93 14.95
C THR A 3 9.72 -3.75 13.67
N TYR A 4 10.37 -4.91 13.73
CA TYR A 4 10.30 -5.92 12.68
C TYR A 4 8.98 -6.69 12.81
N LEU A 5 8.28 -6.90 11.70
CA LEU A 5 7.06 -7.73 11.68
C LEU A 5 7.40 -9.18 12.01
N SER A 6 6.53 -9.81 12.80
CA SER A 6 6.58 -11.24 13.10
C SER A 6 6.31 -12.08 11.84
N PRO A 7 6.82 -13.32 11.75
CA PRO A 7 6.55 -14.22 10.63
C PRO A 7 5.06 -14.39 10.30
N ASP A 8 4.20 -14.45 11.31
CA ASP A 8 2.75 -14.57 11.13
C ASP A 8 2.14 -13.34 10.44
N GLN A 9 2.66 -12.15 10.71
CA GLN A 9 2.22 -10.91 10.05
C GLN A 9 2.68 -10.89 8.59
N ILE A 10 3.87 -11.41 8.30
CA ILE A 10 4.38 -11.56 6.94
C ILE A 10 3.51 -12.54 6.15
N ASP A 11 3.22 -13.71 6.72
CA ASP A 11 2.42 -14.73 6.04
C ASP A 11 0.96 -14.30 5.89
N HIS A 12 0.42 -13.53 6.83
CA HIS A 12 -0.88 -12.89 6.67
C HIS A 12 -0.88 -11.87 5.51
N ILE A 13 0.16 -11.04 5.38
CA ILE A 13 0.29 -10.11 4.24
C ILE A 13 0.43 -10.87 2.91
N LYS A 14 1.24 -11.95 2.87
CA LYS A 14 1.33 -12.84 1.70
C LYS A 14 0.02 -13.56 1.40
N SER A 15 -0.83 -13.81 2.40
CA SER A 15 -2.16 -14.37 2.18
C SER A 15 -3.13 -13.38 1.53
N ILE A 16 -2.89 -12.08 1.72
CA ILE A 16 -3.70 -10.99 1.14
C ILE A 16 -3.28 -10.71 -0.31
N PHE A 17 -1.99 -10.80 -0.62
CA PHE A 17 -1.44 -10.52 -1.95
C PHE A 17 -0.86 -11.78 -2.58
N LYS A 18 -1.42 -12.20 -3.72
CA LYS A 18 -1.06 -13.47 -4.38
C LYS A 18 0.38 -13.49 -4.89
N SER A 19 0.94 -12.31 -5.21
CA SER A 19 2.33 -12.14 -5.62
C SER A 19 2.82 -10.70 -5.38
N LYS A 20 4.11 -10.46 -5.62
CA LYS A 20 4.69 -9.11 -5.60
C LYS A 20 4.06 -8.20 -6.67
N GLU A 21 3.79 -8.76 -7.84
CA GLU A 21 3.14 -8.06 -8.95
C GLU A 21 1.71 -7.64 -8.58
N ASP A 22 0.96 -8.53 -7.93
CA ASP A 22 -0.38 -8.26 -7.40
C ASP A 22 -0.35 -7.13 -6.36
N PHE A 23 0.63 -7.15 -5.45
CA PHE A 23 0.85 -6.06 -4.50
C PHE A 23 1.14 -4.72 -5.19
N ILE A 24 2.09 -4.70 -6.15
CA ILE A 24 2.46 -3.48 -6.89
C ILE A 24 1.25 -2.94 -7.65
N GLU A 25 0.48 -3.81 -8.31
CA GLU A 25 -0.72 -3.45 -9.04
C GLU A 25 -1.77 -2.83 -8.13
N ILE A 26 -2.08 -3.47 -6.99
CA ILE A 26 -3.07 -2.98 -6.03
C ILE A 26 -2.64 -1.63 -5.46
N VAL A 27 -1.38 -1.49 -5.04
CA VAL A 27 -0.84 -0.21 -4.53
C VAL A 27 -0.91 0.88 -5.60
N SER A 28 -0.55 0.58 -6.84
CA SER A 28 -0.63 1.51 -7.97
C SER A 28 -2.06 1.96 -8.24
N ASN A 29 -3.02 1.03 -8.24
CA ASN A 29 -4.43 1.32 -8.45
C ASN A 29 -4.99 2.19 -7.32
N LEU A 30 -4.65 1.91 -6.06
CA LEU A 30 -5.03 2.76 -4.93
C LEU A 30 -4.45 4.18 -5.06
N GLN A 31 -3.20 4.33 -5.50
CA GLN A 31 -2.62 5.67 -5.75
C GLN A 31 -3.36 6.43 -6.85
N LYS A 32 -3.71 5.76 -7.95
CA LYS A 32 -4.49 6.35 -9.05
C LYS A 32 -5.88 6.79 -8.59
N THR A 33 -6.57 5.97 -7.80
CA THR A 33 -7.86 6.34 -7.20
C THR A 33 -7.72 7.60 -6.33
N GLY A 34 -6.66 7.69 -5.53
CA GLY A 34 -6.39 8.88 -4.70
C GLY A 34 -6.13 10.13 -5.53
N TYR A 35 -5.42 10.00 -6.64
CA TYR A 35 -5.25 11.09 -7.60
C TYR A 35 -6.59 11.52 -8.20
N GLY A 36 -7.42 10.57 -8.65
CA GLY A 36 -8.74 10.84 -9.21
C GLY A 36 -9.66 11.57 -8.23
N LEU A 37 -9.75 11.09 -6.99
CA LEU A 37 -10.53 11.74 -5.94
C LEU A 37 -10.02 13.15 -5.62
N SER A 38 -8.70 13.34 -5.56
CA SER A 38 -8.09 14.66 -5.35
C SER A 38 -8.40 15.62 -6.50
N HIS A 39 -8.43 15.11 -7.74
CA HIS A 39 -8.82 15.88 -8.91
C HIS A 39 -10.29 16.31 -8.83
N VAL A 40 -11.20 15.38 -8.54
CA VAL A 40 -12.64 15.69 -8.41
C VAL A 40 -12.88 16.71 -7.29
N ALA A 41 -12.28 16.53 -6.10
CA ALA A 41 -12.42 17.48 -5.00
C ALA A 41 -11.89 18.89 -5.32
N ARG A 42 -10.96 19.01 -6.27
CA ARG A 42 -10.44 20.30 -6.75
C ARG A 42 -11.37 20.95 -7.77
N GLN A 43 -11.98 20.14 -8.65
CA GLN A 43 -12.89 20.63 -9.69
C GLN A 43 -14.31 20.90 -9.18
N SER A 44 -14.71 20.23 -8.10
CA SER A 44 -16.06 20.31 -7.51
C SER A 44 -15.95 20.54 -5.99
N PRO A 45 -15.72 21.80 -5.55
CA PRO A 45 -15.56 22.16 -4.15
C PRO A 45 -16.71 21.71 -3.24
N GLU A 46 -17.94 21.63 -3.77
CA GLU A 46 -19.13 21.14 -3.10
C GLU A 46 -19.06 19.65 -2.73
N MET A 47 -18.28 18.86 -3.48
CA MET A 47 -18.03 17.45 -3.19
C MET A 47 -16.85 17.24 -2.24
N ARG A 48 -16.07 18.29 -1.95
CA ARG A 48 -14.83 18.19 -1.19
C ARG A 48 -15.04 17.60 0.20
N GLU A 49 -16.10 17.98 0.91
CA GLU A 49 -16.39 17.48 2.25
C GLU A 49 -16.68 15.97 2.25
N GLN A 50 -17.28 15.45 1.17
CA GLN A 50 -17.56 14.02 1.03
C GLN A 50 -16.34 13.22 0.58
N ILE A 51 -15.45 13.83 -0.22
CA ILE A 51 -14.26 13.18 -0.77
C ILE A 51 -13.08 13.19 0.21
N GLN A 52 -12.94 14.26 1.01
CA GLN A 52 -11.78 14.44 1.90
C GLN A 52 -11.59 13.28 2.91
N PRO A 53 -12.64 12.73 3.55
CA PRO A 53 -12.50 11.57 4.43
C PRO A 53 -11.97 10.33 3.69
N GLN A 54 -12.42 10.11 2.45
CA GLN A 54 -11.99 8.98 1.62
C GLN A 54 -10.52 9.11 1.23
N LEU A 55 -10.07 10.31 0.87
CA LEU A 55 -8.66 10.61 0.62
C LEU A 55 -7.78 10.35 1.86
N ASN A 56 -8.26 10.69 3.04
CA ASN A 56 -7.53 10.47 4.29
C ASN A 56 -7.43 8.96 4.60
N ALA A 57 -8.53 8.22 4.47
CA ALA A 57 -8.53 6.77 4.65
C ALA A 57 -7.56 6.08 3.67
N LEU A 58 -7.61 6.47 2.39
CA LEU A 58 -6.74 5.92 1.35
C LEU A 58 -5.26 6.22 1.61
N LYS A 59 -4.92 7.42 2.08
CA LYS A 59 -3.55 7.77 2.50
C LYS A 59 -3.08 6.90 3.67
N SER A 60 -3.94 6.64 4.65
CA SER A 60 -3.62 5.75 5.77
C SER A 60 -3.35 4.31 5.30
N VAL A 61 -4.20 3.77 4.41
CA VAL A 61 -4.01 2.45 3.82
C VAL A 61 -2.71 2.38 3.02
N LEU A 62 -2.47 3.34 2.12
CA LEU A 62 -1.22 3.41 1.35
C LEU A 62 0.02 3.55 2.25
N GLY A 63 -0.08 4.31 3.34
CA GLY A 63 0.98 4.43 4.33
C GLY A 63 1.28 3.12 5.06
N ALA A 64 0.23 2.35 5.42
CA ALA A 64 0.40 1.02 6.01
C ALA A 64 1.01 0.04 5.01
N LEU A 65 0.56 0.03 3.76
CA LEU A 65 1.10 -0.83 2.70
C LEU A 65 2.56 -0.50 2.39
N ARG A 66 2.94 0.79 2.32
CA ARG A 66 4.34 1.19 2.10
C ARG A 66 5.27 0.80 3.25
N LYS A 67 4.80 0.91 4.50
CA LYS A 67 5.58 0.43 5.65
C LYS A 67 5.83 -1.09 5.58
N ASN A 68 4.90 -1.84 4.98
CA ASN A 68 5.05 -3.27 4.72
C ASN A 68 5.93 -3.54 3.48
N GLU A 69 5.91 -2.67 2.46
CA GLU A 69 6.74 -2.77 1.26
C GLU A 69 8.24 -2.69 1.58
N THR A 70 8.65 -1.77 2.46
CA THR A 70 10.06 -1.63 2.89
C THR A 70 10.58 -2.89 3.62
N PHE A 71 9.67 -3.69 4.18
CA PHE A 71 9.97 -4.89 4.96
C PHE A 71 9.97 -6.17 4.11
N GLU A 72 9.03 -6.27 3.16
CA GLU A 72 8.86 -7.46 2.32
C GLU A 72 9.72 -7.40 1.04
N VAL A 73 9.94 -6.23 0.43
CA VAL A 73 10.77 -6.15 -0.80
C VAL A 73 12.23 -6.45 -0.49
N SER A 74 12.74 -5.99 0.65
CA SER A 74 14.08 -6.32 1.16
C SER A 74 14.23 -7.82 1.45
N LYS A 75 13.26 -8.46 2.13
CA LYS A 75 13.28 -9.90 2.41
C LYS A 75 13.03 -10.79 1.18
N TRP A 76 12.21 -10.37 0.22
CA TRP A 76 12.02 -11.10 -1.06
C TRP A 76 13.26 -11.05 -1.95
N ILE A 77 14.00 -9.94 -1.93
CA ILE A 77 15.28 -9.81 -2.63
C ILE A 77 16.34 -10.68 -1.95
N GLU A 78 16.41 -10.69 -0.62
CA GLU A 78 17.35 -11.54 0.14
C GLU A 78 17.03 -13.04 0.03
N GLY A 79 15.74 -13.42 0.00
CA GLY A 79 15.30 -14.80 -0.18
C GLY A 79 15.63 -15.40 -1.55
N LYS A 80 15.80 -14.56 -2.59
CA LYS A 80 16.29 -14.98 -3.91
C LYS A 80 17.82 -15.01 -4.04
N SER A 81 18.56 -14.36 -3.14
CA SER A 81 20.04 -14.31 -3.15
C SER A 81 20.73 -15.47 -2.43
N ARG A 82 19.99 -16.47 -1.93
CA ARG A 82 20.57 -17.68 -1.29
C ARG A 82 20.55 -18.94 -2.17
N LEU A 83 20.67 -18.75 -3.48
CA LEU A 83 21.07 -19.83 -4.40
C LEU A 83 22.32 -19.35 -5.12
N TYR A 84 23.48 -19.48 -4.46
CA TYR A 84 24.79 -19.89 -4.98
C TYR A 84 25.79 -19.89 -3.80
#